data_AF-A0A0G2F415-F1
#
_entry.id   AF-A0A0G2F415-F1
#
_cell.length_a   1.000
_cell.length_b   1.000
_cell.length_c   1.000
_cell.angle_alpha   90.00
_cell.angle_beta   90.00
_cell.angle_gamma   90.00
#
_symmetry.space_group_name_H-M   'P 1'
#
loop_
_entity.id
_entity.type
_entity.pdbx_description
1 polymer ?
#
loop_
_entity_poly.entity_id
_entity_poly.type
_entity_poly.pdbx_seq_one_letter_code
_entity_poly.pdbx_strand_id
1 'polypeptide(L)'
;MAAPKDPIQEKRLLRLTIAHYRQQDVSERDFHRWVTEGHAALSAKLHARNGVEGFSVFFNPKSFRDFTAQLNMQRGSPWVVRDYDVHVEYLFRDMSTLYKGLQDPEFQVLVAQEGPWVSPIHAEVSLGWVETYISEGQVVNIGADGKPSYPGFEELSVPPAV
;
A
#
# COMPACT_ATOMS: atom_id res chain seq x y z
N MET A 1 20.12 -23.33 -23.72
CA MET A 1 19.97 -22.24 -22.73
C MET A 1 18.48 -22.07 -22.51
N ALA A 2 18.00 -22.13 -21.26
CA ALA A 2 16.60 -21.83 -20.97
C ALA A 2 16.34 -20.35 -21.28
N ALA A 3 15.23 -20.05 -21.95
CA ALA A 3 14.78 -18.67 -22.12
C ALA A 3 14.71 -18.00 -20.74
N PRO A 4 14.97 -16.67 -20.63
CA PRO A 4 14.72 -15.97 -19.37
C PRO A 4 13.27 -16.22 -18.99
N LYS A 5 13.03 -16.86 -17.84
CA LYS A 5 11.68 -16.94 -17.30
C LYS A 5 11.27 -15.49 -17.06
N ASP A 6 10.14 -15.05 -17.63
CA ASP A 6 9.67 -13.68 -17.45
C ASP A 6 9.73 -13.34 -15.95
N PRO A 7 10.31 -12.19 -15.58
CA PRO A 7 10.44 -11.80 -14.19
C PRO A 7 9.07 -11.87 -13.49
N ILE A 8 9.03 -12.29 -12.20
CA ILE A 8 7.81 -12.30 -11.34
C ILE A 8 6.98 -11.03 -11.54
N GLN A 9 7.69 -9.94 -11.76
CA GLN A 9 7.24 -8.60 -12.00
C GLN A 9 6.22 -8.45 -13.14
N GLU A 10 6.32 -9.22 -14.24
CA GLU A 10 5.32 -9.12 -15.33
C GLU A 10 4.06 -9.96 -15.06
N LYS A 11 4.14 -10.90 -14.12
CA LYS A 11 3.06 -11.84 -13.83
C LYS A 11 2.25 -11.43 -12.61
N ARG A 12 2.80 -10.69 -11.65
CA ARG A 12 2.16 -10.41 -10.36
C ARG A 12 2.03 -8.92 -10.07
N LEU A 13 1.09 -8.59 -9.20
CA LEU A 13 0.93 -7.24 -8.70
C LEU A 13 1.70 -7.14 -7.38
N LEU A 14 2.79 -6.40 -7.38
CA LEU A 14 3.54 -6.05 -6.18
C LEU A 14 2.77 -5.00 -5.39
N ARG A 15 2.98 -5.01 -4.09
CA ARG A 15 2.32 -4.12 -3.13
C ARG A 15 3.33 -3.53 -2.17
N LEU A 16 3.53 -2.22 -2.26
CA LEU A 16 4.25 -1.45 -1.25
C LEU A 16 3.23 -0.77 -0.34
N THR A 17 3.39 -0.92 0.96
CA THR A 17 2.59 -0.21 1.95
C THR A 17 3.44 0.67 2.83
N ILE A 18 2.94 1.85 3.19
CA ILE A 18 3.59 2.76 4.13
C ILE A 18 2.56 3.30 5.12
N ALA A 19 2.71 2.97 6.40
CA ALA A 19 1.93 3.56 7.47
C ALA A 19 2.61 4.83 7.99
N HIS A 20 1.84 5.91 8.11
CA HIS A 20 2.31 7.20 8.58
C HIS A 20 1.50 7.67 9.79
N TYR A 21 2.18 8.40 10.67
CA TYR A 21 1.60 9.11 11.80
C TYR A 21 1.55 10.60 11.45
N ARG A 22 0.49 11.28 11.83
CA ARG A 22 0.41 12.74 11.71
C ARG A 22 1.30 13.42 12.75
N GLN A 23 1.66 14.67 12.51
CA GLN A 23 2.27 15.51 13.54
C GLN A 23 1.30 15.71 14.72
N GLN A 24 1.82 15.75 15.94
CA GLN A 24 1.01 15.72 17.17
C GLN A 24 0.05 16.91 17.29
N ASP A 25 0.47 18.07 16.78
CA ASP A 25 -0.26 19.34 16.80
C ASP A 25 -1.26 19.51 15.63
N VAL A 26 -1.27 18.59 14.66
CA VAL A 26 -2.19 18.60 13.51
C VAL A 26 -3.44 17.79 13.82
N SER A 27 -4.64 18.36 13.71
CA SER A 27 -5.89 17.62 13.94
C SER A 27 -6.13 16.52 12.88
N GLU A 28 -6.82 15.42 13.23
CA GLU A 28 -7.16 14.36 12.26
C GLU A 28 -7.94 14.91 11.04
N ARG A 29 -8.79 15.91 11.25
CA ARG A 29 -9.56 16.57 10.19
C ARG A 29 -8.66 17.36 9.24
N ASP A 30 -7.75 18.16 9.78
CA ASP A 30 -6.84 18.96 8.95
C ASP A 30 -5.81 18.08 8.25
N PHE A 31 -5.34 17.03 8.93
CA PHE A 31 -4.49 16.00 8.33
C PHE A 31 -5.20 15.30 7.16
N HIS A 32 -6.43 14.81 7.36
CA HIS A 32 -7.20 14.19 6.28
C HIS A 32 -7.38 15.14 5.09
N ARG A 33 -7.77 16.41 5.34
CA ARG A 33 -7.94 17.41 4.28
C ARG A 33 -6.64 17.61 3.49
N TRP A 34 -5.51 17.74 4.18
CA TRP A 34 -4.22 17.87 3.51
C TRP A 34 -3.84 16.61 2.73
N VAL A 35 -4.00 15.41 3.32
CA VAL A 35 -3.70 14.14 2.64
C VAL A 35 -4.53 14.02 1.37
N THR A 36 -5.83 14.28 1.39
CA THR A 36 -6.69 14.06 0.22
C THR A 36 -6.56 15.16 -0.83
N GLU A 37 -6.64 16.44 -0.42
CA GLU A 37 -6.70 17.58 -1.34
C GLU A 37 -5.31 18.07 -1.76
N GLY A 38 -4.35 18.04 -0.84
CA GLY A 38 -3.00 18.58 -1.04
C GLY A 38 -1.97 17.57 -1.51
N HIS A 39 -2.20 16.27 -1.30
CA HIS A 39 -1.17 15.26 -1.55
C HIS A 39 -1.65 14.10 -2.45
N ALA A 40 -2.62 13.30 -2.01
CA ALA A 40 -3.06 12.08 -2.66
C ALA A 40 -3.67 12.32 -4.05
N ALA A 41 -4.49 13.36 -4.23
CA ALA A 41 -5.09 13.67 -5.53
C ALA A 41 -4.06 14.03 -6.61
N LEU A 42 -2.96 14.68 -6.22
CA LEU A 42 -1.85 15.00 -7.12
C LEU A 42 -0.97 13.77 -7.35
N SER A 43 -0.60 13.08 -6.27
CA SER A 43 0.20 11.85 -6.31
C SER A 43 -0.44 10.79 -7.21
N ALA A 44 -1.76 10.60 -7.14
CA ALA A 44 -2.48 9.65 -8.00
C ALA A 44 -2.24 9.91 -9.50
N LYS A 45 -2.24 11.18 -9.95
CA LYS A 45 -1.99 11.54 -11.35
C LYS A 45 -0.55 11.24 -11.75
N LEU A 46 0.40 11.55 -10.87
CA LEU A 46 1.83 11.34 -11.09
C LEU A 46 2.16 9.84 -11.15
N HIS A 47 1.64 9.06 -10.20
CA HIS A 47 1.87 7.62 -10.14
C HIS A 47 1.21 6.89 -11.32
N ALA A 48 -0.03 7.25 -11.69
CA ALA A 48 -0.69 6.68 -12.87
C ALA A 48 0.09 6.96 -14.17
N ARG A 49 0.59 8.20 -14.34
CA ARG A 49 1.44 8.57 -15.48
C ARG A 49 2.74 7.75 -15.55
N ASN A 50 3.25 7.32 -14.41
CA ASN A 50 4.47 6.52 -14.29
C ASN A 50 4.23 4.99 -14.30
N GLY A 51 2.99 4.54 -14.52
CA GLY A 51 2.66 3.11 -14.69
C GLY A 51 2.28 2.36 -13.41
N VAL A 52 2.10 3.06 -12.29
CA VAL A 52 1.51 2.45 -11.08
C VAL A 52 0.05 2.08 -11.37
N GLU A 53 -0.32 0.83 -11.09
CA GLU A 53 -1.64 0.28 -11.41
C GLU A 53 -2.68 0.55 -10.32
N GLY A 54 -2.23 0.81 -9.09
CA GLY A 54 -3.13 1.13 -7.97
C GLY A 54 -2.47 2.02 -6.95
N PHE A 55 -3.25 2.94 -6.41
CA PHE A 55 -2.88 3.83 -5.33
C PHE A 55 -4.08 3.99 -4.40
N SER A 56 -3.93 3.61 -3.14
CA SER A 56 -4.99 3.71 -2.16
C SER A 56 -4.49 4.30 -0.84
N VAL A 57 -5.41 4.94 -0.12
CA VAL A 57 -5.14 5.58 1.16
C VAL A 57 -6.19 5.09 2.14
N PHE A 58 -5.75 4.31 3.14
CA PHE A 58 -6.58 3.85 4.24
C PHE A 58 -6.41 4.80 5.43
N PHE A 59 -7.50 5.45 5.85
CA PHE A 59 -7.53 6.29 7.04
C PHE A 59 -7.95 5.49 8.26
N ASN A 60 -7.23 5.69 9.37
CA ASN A 60 -7.46 5.00 10.62
C ASN A 60 -7.74 6.00 11.74
N PRO A 61 -8.82 6.79 11.67
CA PRO A 61 -9.10 7.84 12.66
C PRO A 61 -9.30 7.24 14.05
N LYS A 62 -9.09 8.06 15.09
CA LYS A 62 -9.20 7.65 16.49
C LYS A 62 -10.52 6.94 16.79
N SER A 63 -11.64 7.41 16.24
CA SER A 63 -12.95 6.78 16.47
C SER A 63 -13.01 5.32 15.98
N PHE A 64 -12.33 4.99 14.88
CA PHE A 64 -12.26 3.63 14.35
C PHE A 64 -11.26 2.79 15.15
N ARG A 65 -10.10 3.34 15.52
CA ARG A 65 -9.13 2.67 16.41
C ARG A 65 -9.74 2.31 17.76
N ASP A 66 -10.47 3.24 18.37
CA ASP A 66 -11.16 3.03 19.64
C ASP A 66 -12.23 1.95 19.51
N PHE A 67 -12.98 1.93 18.41
CA PHE A 67 -13.95 0.87 18.13
C PHE A 67 -13.27 -0.48 17.92
N THR A 68 -12.17 -0.56 17.17
CA THR A 68 -11.38 -1.77 17.00
C THR A 68 -10.82 -2.27 18.33
N ALA A 69 -10.37 -1.38 19.21
CA ALA A 69 -9.93 -1.73 20.55
C ALA A 69 -11.07 -2.34 21.39
N GLN A 70 -12.29 -1.78 21.32
CA GLN A 70 -13.46 -2.36 21.98
C GLN A 70 -13.80 -3.75 21.44
N LEU A 71 -13.76 -3.95 20.11
CA LEU A 71 -13.96 -5.27 19.50
C LEU A 71 -12.90 -6.27 19.96
N ASN A 72 -11.64 -5.84 20.04
CA ASN A 72 -10.54 -6.66 20.52
C ASN A 72 -10.74 -7.07 21.99
N MET A 73 -11.16 -6.12 22.85
CA MET A 73 -11.46 -6.39 24.25
C MET A 73 -12.55 -7.45 24.43
N GLN A 74 -13.61 -7.41 23.61
CA GLN A 74 -14.67 -8.43 23.63
C GLN A 74 -14.15 -9.85 23.32
N ARG A 75 -12.96 -9.96 22.72
CA ARG A 75 -12.30 -11.23 22.38
C ARG A 75 -11.15 -11.59 23.32
N GLY A 76 -10.97 -10.86 24.41
CA GLY A 76 -9.84 -11.07 25.34
C GLY A 76 -8.53 -10.42 24.89
N SER A 77 -8.61 -9.40 24.03
CA SER A 77 -7.47 -8.61 23.54
C SER A 77 -6.34 -9.38 22.82
N PRO A 78 -6.63 -10.34 21.91
CA PRO A 78 -5.59 -11.08 21.20
C PRO A 78 -4.84 -10.25 20.14
N TRP A 79 -5.36 -9.10 19.73
CA TRP A 79 -4.80 -8.31 18.63
C TRP A 79 -3.95 -7.14 19.11
N VAL A 80 -2.95 -6.77 18.30
CA VAL A 80 -2.33 -5.44 18.36
C VAL A 80 -3.13 -4.51 17.46
N VAL A 81 -3.79 -3.52 18.04
CA VAL A 81 -4.49 -2.48 17.29
C VAL A 81 -3.47 -1.43 16.85
N ARG A 82 -3.24 -1.33 15.54
CA ARG A 82 -2.30 -0.35 14.99
C ARG A 82 -2.83 1.07 15.15
N ASP A 83 -1.95 2.00 15.51
CA ASP A 83 -2.29 3.36 15.89
C ASP A 83 -1.83 4.45 14.90
N TYR A 84 -1.26 4.06 13.75
CA TYR A 84 -1.03 4.98 12.64
C TYR A 84 -2.32 5.69 12.21
N ASP A 85 -2.19 6.88 11.63
CA ASP A 85 -3.32 7.69 11.16
C ASP A 85 -3.71 7.36 9.72
N VAL A 86 -2.72 7.02 8.89
CA VAL A 86 -2.92 6.68 7.49
C VAL A 86 -2.01 5.55 7.05
N HIS A 87 -2.49 4.73 6.12
CA HIS A 87 -1.74 3.67 5.48
C HIS A 87 -1.90 3.81 3.96
N VAL A 88 -0.81 4.07 3.28
CA VAL A 88 -0.76 4.28 1.83
C VAL A 88 -0.33 2.98 1.17
N GLU A 89 -0.96 2.64 0.05
CA GLU A 89 -0.66 1.43 -0.72
C GLU A 89 -0.41 1.78 -2.19
N TYR A 90 0.64 1.19 -2.75
CA TYR A 90 0.98 1.24 -4.17
C TYR A 90 0.96 -0.16 -4.76
N LEU A 91 0.32 -0.31 -5.91
CA LEU A 91 0.26 -1.54 -6.68
C LEU A 91 0.96 -1.36 -8.02
N PHE A 92 1.96 -2.19 -8.31
CA PHE A 92 2.82 -2.05 -9.49
C PHE A 92 3.39 -3.39 -9.94
N ARG A 93 3.93 -3.44 -11.15
CA ARG A 93 4.48 -4.68 -11.73
C ARG A 93 5.93 -4.89 -11.39
N ASP A 94 6.75 -3.85 -11.53
CA ASP A 94 8.19 -3.95 -11.34
C ASP A 94 8.76 -2.78 -10.53
N MET A 95 9.94 -2.99 -9.94
CA MET A 95 10.60 -1.96 -9.13
C MET A 95 10.96 -0.72 -9.95
N SER A 96 11.22 -0.83 -11.26
CA SER A 96 11.52 0.33 -12.10
C SER A 96 10.31 1.27 -12.21
N THR A 97 9.10 0.71 -12.29
CA THR A 97 7.83 1.46 -12.27
C THR A 97 7.67 2.21 -10.95
N LEU A 98 7.93 1.55 -9.82
CA LEU A 98 7.93 2.21 -8.51
C LEU A 98 8.97 3.33 -8.45
N TYR A 99 10.22 3.07 -8.84
CA TYR A 99 11.30 4.05 -8.76
C TYR A 99 11.05 5.27 -9.65
N LYS A 100 10.52 5.09 -10.86
CA LYS A 100 10.12 6.20 -11.72
C LYS A 100 9.08 7.09 -11.04
N GLY A 101 8.07 6.48 -10.43
CA GLY A 101 7.05 7.22 -9.67
C GLY A 101 7.62 7.96 -8.46
N LEU A 102 8.51 7.31 -7.69
CA LEU A 102 9.13 7.92 -6.52
C LEU A 102 10.15 9.01 -6.88
N GLN A 103 10.83 8.90 -8.02
CA GLN A 103 11.82 9.88 -8.49
C GLN A 103 11.24 10.99 -9.36
N ASP A 104 9.92 10.98 -9.61
CA ASP A 104 9.24 12.03 -10.37
C ASP A 104 9.51 13.40 -9.69
N PRO A 105 10.08 14.38 -10.40
CA PRO A 105 10.43 15.67 -9.80
C PRO A 105 9.22 16.39 -9.20
N GLU A 106 8.05 16.27 -9.80
CA GLU A 106 6.81 16.86 -9.27
C GLU A 106 6.40 16.17 -7.96
N PHE A 107 6.60 14.85 -7.87
CA PHE A 107 6.32 14.08 -6.65
C PHE A 107 7.30 14.43 -5.53
N GLN A 108 8.59 14.59 -5.85
CA GLN A 108 9.60 15.03 -4.87
C GLN A 108 9.28 16.41 -4.26
N VAL A 109 8.67 17.32 -5.04
CA VAL A 109 8.16 18.59 -4.50
C VAL A 109 7.03 18.37 -3.50
N LEU A 110 6.13 17.40 -3.73
CA LEU A 110 5.06 17.06 -2.78
C LEU A 110 5.61 16.44 -1.50
N VAL A 111 6.57 15.51 -1.62
CA VAL A 111 7.23 14.88 -0.46
C VAL A 111 7.94 15.92 0.41
N ALA A 112 8.58 16.91 -0.20
CA ALA A 112 9.23 18.01 0.54
C ALA A 112 8.25 18.87 1.37
N GLN A 113 6.94 18.80 1.09
CA GLN A 113 5.90 19.55 1.80
C GLN A 113 5.26 18.75 2.94
N GLU A 114 5.65 17.48 3.16
CA GLU A 114 5.02 16.60 4.15
C GLU A 114 5.40 16.93 5.59
N GLY A 115 6.59 17.51 5.82
CA GLY A 115 7.16 17.69 7.17
C GLY A 115 6.22 18.32 8.22
N PRO A 116 5.45 19.38 7.89
CA PRO A 116 4.47 19.96 8.81
C PRO A 116 3.26 19.07 9.14
N TRP A 117 3.05 17.99 8.40
CA TRP A 117 1.83 17.16 8.47
C TRP A 117 2.12 15.74 8.94
N VAL A 118 3.23 15.17 8.48
CA VAL A 118 3.63 13.78 8.72
C VAL A 118 4.81 13.74 9.68
N SER A 119 4.70 12.89 10.69
CA SER A 119 5.79 12.58 11.60
C SER A 119 6.87 11.78 10.88
N PRO A 120 8.16 12.16 10.97
CA PRO A 120 9.25 11.43 10.31
C PRO A 120 9.66 10.15 11.06
N ILE A 121 9.06 9.87 12.21
CA ILE A 121 9.38 8.71 13.04
C ILE A 121 8.29 7.63 12.95
N HIS A 122 8.70 6.38 13.17
CA HIS A 122 7.82 5.21 13.27
C HIS A 122 7.07 4.82 11.99
N ALA A 123 7.48 5.32 10.81
CA ALA A 123 6.92 4.82 9.56
C ALA A 123 7.09 3.30 9.45
N GLU A 124 6.03 2.61 9.02
CA GLU A 124 6.03 1.15 8.88
C GLU A 124 5.87 0.79 7.41
N VAL A 125 6.85 0.07 6.87
CA VAL A 125 6.91 -0.25 5.44
C VAL A 125 6.84 -1.75 5.24
N SER A 126 6.06 -2.20 4.25
CA SER A 126 6.08 -3.60 3.80
C SER A 126 6.03 -3.67 2.28
N LEU A 127 6.75 -4.64 1.71
CA LEU A 127 6.72 -4.97 0.28
C LEU A 127 6.38 -6.45 0.14
N GLY A 128 5.41 -6.76 -0.71
CA GLY A 128 5.01 -8.14 -1.02
C GLY A 128 4.28 -8.21 -2.36
N TRP A 129 3.55 -9.30 -2.58
CA TRP A 129 2.67 -9.47 -3.74
C TRP A 129 1.21 -9.67 -3.30
N VAL A 130 0.29 -9.45 -4.24
CA VAL A 130 -1.15 -9.66 -4.05
C VAL A 130 -1.60 -10.93 -4.75
N GLU A 131 -2.35 -11.75 -4.03
CA GLU A 131 -3.19 -12.82 -4.58
C GLU A 131 -4.66 -12.47 -4.32
N THR A 132 -5.41 -12.24 -5.39
CA THR A 132 -6.81 -11.86 -5.35
C THR A 132 -7.67 -13.08 -5.58
N TYR A 133 -8.45 -13.48 -4.57
CA TYR A 133 -9.39 -14.60 -4.67
C TYR A 133 -10.84 -14.15 -4.91
N ILE A 134 -11.15 -12.88 -4.62
CA ILE A 134 -12.45 -12.25 -4.88
C ILE A 134 -12.21 -10.87 -5.49
N SER A 135 -12.87 -10.58 -6.61
CA SER A 135 -12.87 -9.28 -7.27
C SER A 135 -14.28 -8.95 -7.75
N GLU A 136 -14.77 -7.75 -7.47
CA GLU A 136 -16.13 -7.32 -7.86
C GLU A 136 -17.24 -8.30 -7.42
N GLY A 137 -17.06 -8.92 -6.25
CA GLY A 137 -17.98 -9.92 -5.71
C GLY A 137 -17.94 -11.28 -6.39
N GLN A 138 -17.03 -11.49 -7.34
CA GLN A 138 -16.84 -12.77 -8.04
C GLN A 138 -15.60 -13.50 -7.55
N VAL A 139 -15.68 -14.83 -7.48
CA VAL A 139 -14.51 -15.69 -7.23
C VAL A 139 -13.63 -15.68 -8.46
N VAL A 140 -12.34 -15.38 -8.28
CA VAL A 140 -11.34 -15.29 -9.35
C VAL A 140 -10.08 -16.08 -8.96
N ASN A 141 -9.28 -16.46 -9.94
CA ASN A 141 -7.98 -17.14 -9.75
C ASN A 141 -8.07 -18.48 -8.98
N ILE A 142 -9.19 -19.18 -9.11
CA ILE A 142 -9.39 -20.55 -8.64
C ILE A 142 -9.70 -21.44 -9.85
N GLY A 143 -8.93 -22.52 -10.01
CA GLY A 143 -9.11 -23.51 -11.07
C GLY A 143 -10.36 -24.36 -10.87
N ALA A 144 -10.75 -25.10 -11.91
CA ALA A 144 -11.91 -26.02 -11.86
C ALA A 144 -11.75 -27.14 -10.81
N ASP A 145 -10.53 -27.42 -10.37
CA ASP A 145 -10.20 -28.37 -9.30
C ASP A 145 -10.29 -27.76 -7.88
N GLY A 146 -10.69 -26.49 -7.78
CA GLY A 146 -10.82 -25.76 -6.51
C GLY A 146 -9.50 -25.23 -5.95
N LYS A 147 -8.39 -25.29 -6.70
CA LYS A 147 -7.08 -24.83 -6.25
C LYS A 147 -6.73 -23.43 -6.79
N PRO A 148 -5.84 -22.67 -6.11
CA PRO A 148 -5.36 -21.39 -6.63
C PRO A 148 -4.69 -21.56 -8.00
N SER A 149 -4.91 -20.61 -8.91
CA SER A 149 -4.24 -20.58 -10.22
C SER A 149 -2.89 -19.83 -10.20
N TYR A 150 -2.32 -19.60 -9.01
CA TYR A 150 -1.02 -18.97 -8.84
C TYR A 150 0.13 -20.01 -8.85
N PRO A 151 1.36 -19.64 -9.28
CA PRO A 151 2.57 -20.43 -9.08
C PRO A 151 2.80 -20.75 -7.61
N GLY A 152 3.66 -21.74 -7.39
CA GLY A 152 4.08 -22.15 -6.05
C GLY A 152 4.85 -21.05 -5.31
N PHE A 153 4.85 -21.13 -3.99
CA PHE A 153 5.49 -20.15 -3.12
C PHE A 153 6.98 -19.95 -3.45
N GLU A 154 7.72 -21.02 -3.71
CA GLU A 154 9.15 -20.97 -4.01
C GLU A 154 9.44 -20.18 -5.28
N GLU A 155 8.53 -20.23 -6.25
CA GLU A 155 8.63 -19.44 -7.48
C GLU A 155 8.33 -17.96 -7.20
N LEU A 156 7.39 -17.67 -6.31
CA LEU A 156 6.94 -16.30 -6.00
C LEU A 156 7.81 -15.59 -4.95
N SER A 157 8.54 -16.33 -4.13
CA SER A 157 9.34 -15.78 -3.03
C SER A 157 10.70 -15.23 -3.48
N VAL A 158 10.99 -15.18 -4.78
CA VAL A 158 12.22 -14.57 -5.29
C VAL A 158 12.09 -13.04 -5.20
N PRO A 159 13.04 -12.33 -4.55
CA PRO A 159 12.98 -10.89 -4.45
C PRO A 159 12.93 -10.20 -5.82
N PRO A 160 12.20 -9.08 -5.97
CA PRO A 160 12.25 -8.30 -7.19
C PRO A 160 13.68 -7.84 -7.50
N ALA A 161 14.08 -7.92 -8.76
CA ALA A 161 15.30 -7.30 -9.25
C ALA A 161 15.22 -5.78 -9.10
N VAL A 162 16.31 -5.16 -8.64
CA VAL A 162 16.48 -3.70 -8.49
C VAL A 162 17.00 -3.11 -9.80
#